data_AF-A0A9P6ISL5-F1
#
_entry.id   AF-A0A9P6ISL5-F1
#
_cell.length_a   1.000
_cell.length_b   1.000
_cell.length_c   1.000
_cell.angle_alpha   90.00
_cell.angle_beta   90.00
_cell.angle_gamma   90.00
#
_symmetry.space_group_name_H-M   'P 1'
#
loop_
_entity.id
_entity.type
_entity.pdbx_description
1 polymer ?
#
loop_
_entity_poly.entity_id
_entity_poly.type
_entity_poly.pdbx_seq_one_letter_code
_entity_poly.pdbx_strand_id
1 'polypeptide(L)'
;MLFAGPDNHLLEFVVFQSSFACAVLTVISRIIKMYQGIEDAGIKRLWKRTALVFAASYLLWNIDFRLCDVMQTLPLGLWNPQLHAVWHVGAAVCSYMSALLVCHNRSENMGRQPVMRYGDDLADEDRESRPRLMLMGLRRSGKSSIQRVVFHKMSPTETLFLESTSKINKDNIHSFIDFQVWDFPGQMDFFDPAFDTTAIFGEVGALVFVIDSQDDYMEALARLHSTVVAAHRVNPNITFEVFIHKVDGLSEDYKIDTQRDIQQTTTDELADAGLENVQLAFYLTSIYDHSIFEAFSKVIQKLIPQLPTLENLLNILCANSGIEKAFLFDVISKIYIATDSSPVDSQSYEICSDMIDVIIDISSIYGRAAIGAKSQGYLDDQQNAAEDWTQQQDGHNDDEDPTGAQRSQENHSQAVVSSGSRAGSIDNQSTSQSGGNHEAFSVIKMGNGTVLYLREVNKYLALICLLRAETFEKQGLIDYNVHCFKEAMDQVFELKRAERTRREMEANQMLEQQHHNGMYGHG
;
A
#
# COMPACT_ATOMS: atom_id res chain seq x y z
N MET A 1 29.66 -27.42 53.14
CA MET A 1 30.83 -26.67 53.71
C MET A 1 31.44 -25.93 52.53
N LEU A 2 31.35 -24.62 52.41
CA LEU A 2 31.68 -23.59 53.40
C LEU A 2 30.54 -22.57 53.56
N PHE A 3 30.24 -22.25 54.83
CA PHE A 3 29.45 -21.10 55.22
C PHE A 3 30.26 -19.84 54.90
N ALA A 4 29.69 -18.96 54.08
CA ALA A 4 30.24 -17.68 53.71
C ALA A 4 29.31 -16.61 54.29
N GLY A 5 29.83 -15.80 55.23
CA GLY A 5 29.09 -14.70 55.85
C GLY A 5 28.77 -13.56 54.86
N PRO A 6 28.03 -12.53 55.29
CA PRO A 6 27.53 -11.44 54.44
C PRO A 6 28.63 -10.67 53.67
N ASP A 7 29.89 -10.76 54.10
CA ASP A 7 31.05 -10.13 53.44
C ASP A 7 31.53 -10.86 52.17
N ASN A 8 31.09 -12.10 51.93
CA ASN A 8 31.53 -12.90 50.79
C ASN A 8 30.68 -12.70 49.53
N HIS A 9 29.46 -12.16 49.66
CA HIS A 9 28.62 -11.83 48.49
C HIS A 9 29.24 -10.73 47.63
N LEU A 10 29.95 -9.79 48.25
CA LEU A 10 30.65 -8.71 47.56
C LEU A 10 31.82 -9.25 46.74
N LEU A 11 32.54 -10.24 47.27
CA LEU A 11 33.65 -10.88 46.58
C LEU A 11 33.18 -11.77 45.42
N GLU A 12 32.12 -12.56 45.64
CA GLU A 12 31.47 -13.35 44.59
C GLU A 12 30.92 -12.46 43.46
N PHE A 13 30.29 -11.33 43.82
CA PHE A 13 29.78 -10.35 42.87
C PHE A 13 30.90 -9.71 42.05
N VAL A 14 31.99 -9.28 42.69
CA VAL A 14 33.14 -8.66 42.00
C VAL A 14 33.86 -9.67 41.11
N VAL A 15 34.00 -10.93 41.54
CA VAL A 15 34.61 -12.00 40.74
C VAL A 15 33.73 -12.32 39.52
N PHE A 16 32.42 -12.38 39.69
CA PHE A 16 31.49 -12.59 38.58
C PHE A 16 31.56 -11.43 37.57
N GLN A 17 31.46 -10.18 38.03
CA GLN A 17 31.50 -8.99 37.15
C GLN A 17 32.84 -8.84 36.42
N SER A 18 33.96 -9.11 37.11
CA SER A 18 35.29 -9.05 36.49
C SER A 18 35.51 -10.15 35.46
N SER A 19 35.03 -11.37 35.71
CA SER A 19 35.10 -12.48 34.74
C SER A 19 34.25 -12.20 33.50
N PHE A 20 33.05 -11.64 33.67
CA PHE A 20 32.17 -11.25 32.57
C PHE A 20 32.76 -10.10 31.75
N ALA A 21 33.26 -9.05 32.40
CA ALA A 21 33.92 -7.94 31.73
C ALA A 21 35.14 -8.40 30.91
N CYS A 22 35.95 -9.32 31.47
CA CYS A 22 37.08 -9.92 30.75
C CYS A 22 36.63 -10.67 29.50
N ALA A 23 35.58 -11.51 29.60
CA ALA A 23 35.02 -12.22 28.46
C ALA A 23 34.53 -11.27 27.37
N VAL A 24 33.76 -10.23 27.73
CA VAL A 24 33.25 -9.23 26.78
C VAL A 24 34.39 -8.48 26.08
N LEU A 25 35.41 -8.05 26.81
CA LEU A 25 36.57 -7.36 26.22
C LEU A 25 37.35 -8.25 25.26
N THR A 26 37.49 -9.55 25.56
CA THR A 26 38.17 -10.49 24.66
C THR A 26 37.38 -10.72 23.37
N VAL A 27 36.05 -10.82 23.45
CA VAL A 27 35.17 -10.96 22.29
C VAL A 27 35.23 -9.71 21.43
N ILE A 28 35.06 -8.52 22.02
CA ILE A 28 35.12 -7.24 21.30
C ILE A 28 36.50 -7.06 20.64
N SER A 29 37.60 -7.35 21.34
CA SER A 29 38.96 -7.26 20.79
C SER A 29 39.16 -8.16 19.56
N ARG A 30 38.61 -9.37 19.58
CA ARG A 30 38.65 -10.29 18.42
C ARG A 30 37.80 -9.79 17.25
N ILE A 31 36.58 -9.31 17.50
CA ILE A 31 35.70 -8.81 16.44
C ILE A 31 36.29 -7.53 15.82
N ILE A 32 36.87 -6.62 16.61
CA ILE A 32 37.58 -5.43 16.10
C ILE A 32 38.75 -5.82 15.19
N LYS A 33 39.57 -6.79 15.61
CA LYS A 33 40.69 -7.28 14.78
C LYS A 33 40.23 -7.93 13.48
N MET A 34 39.08 -8.60 13.47
CA MET A 34 38.52 -9.19 12.25
C MET A 34 38.02 -8.15 11.25
N TYR A 35 37.42 -7.05 11.74
CA TYR A 35 36.78 -6.03 10.89
C TYR A 35 37.62 -4.77 10.67
N GLN A 36 38.88 -4.73 11.12
CA GLN A 36 39.80 -3.60 10.93
C GLN A 36 40.17 -3.33 9.46
N GLY A 37 39.92 -4.28 8.54
CA GLY A 37 40.25 -4.19 7.12
C GLY A 37 39.07 -4.14 6.14
N ILE A 38 37.82 -4.15 6.61
CA ILE A 38 36.63 -4.23 5.74
C ILE A 38 35.97 -2.86 5.63
N GLU A 39 35.82 -2.34 4.41
CA GLU A 39 35.31 -0.98 4.15
C GLU A 39 33.79 -0.86 4.02
N ASP A 40 33.05 -1.96 4.05
CA ASP A 40 31.59 -1.98 3.84
C ASP A 40 30.83 -1.03 4.80
N ALA A 41 30.04 -0.14 4.19
CA ALA A 41 29.22 0.85 4.88
C ALA A 41 28.13 0.20 5.74
N GLY A 42 27.58 -0.94 5.32
CA GLY A 42 26.54 -1.67 6.06
C GLY A 42 27.06 -2.17 7.39
N ILE A 43 28.26 -2.73 7.41
CA ILE A 43 28.91 -3.27 8.62
C ILE A 43 29.33 -2.15 9.59
N LYS A 44 29.81 -1.02 9.05
CA LYS A 44 30.13 0.18 9.85
C LYS A 44 28.89 0.76 10.53
N ARG A 45 27.73 0.76 9.86
CA ARG A 45 26.44 1.18 10.47
C ARG A 45 26.04 0.24 11.61
N LEU A 46 26.17 -1.08 11.43
CA LEU A 46 25.85 -2.07 12.46
C LEU A 46 26.67 -1.82 13.72
N TRP A 47 27.98 -1.69 13.54
CA TRP A 47 28.93 -1.42 14.61
C TRP A 47 28.61 -0.14 15.40
N LYS A 48 28.29 0.95 14.71
CA LYS A 48 27.88 2.21 15.35
C LYS A 48 26.61 2.02 16.18
N ARG A 49 25.62 1.29 15.67
CA ARG A 49 24.37 0.99 16.40
C ARG A 49 24.63 0.10 17.61
N THR A 50 25.43 -0.96 17.48
CA THR A 50 25.80 -1.83 18.60
C THR A 50 26.54 -1.07 19.69
N ALA A 51 27.51 -0.22 19.32
CA ALA A 51 28.24 0.62 20.28
C ALA A 51 27.31 1.62 20.99
N LEU A 52 26.37 2.24 20.27
CA LEU A 52 25.41 3.18 20.83
C LEU A 52 24.46 2.49 21.80
N VAL A 53 23.87 1.35 21.42
CA VAL A 53 22.96 0.59 22.29
C VAL A 53 23.70 0.13 23.54
N PHE A 54 24.91 -0.40 23.41
CA PHE A 54 25.72 -0.82 24.57
C PHE A 54 26.03 0.35 25.51
N ALA A 55 26.44 1.51 24.97
CA ALA A 55 26.72 2.70 25.77
C ALA A 55 25.46 3.24 26.47
N ALA A 56 24.32 3.28 25.77
CA ALA A 56 23.05 3.71 26.33
C ALA A 56 22.58 2.78 27.45
N SER A 57 22.66 1.46 27.25
CA SER A 57 22.32 0.49 28.27
C SER A 57 23.26 0.62 29.48
N TYR A 58 24.56 0.86 29.28
CA TYR A 58 25.53 0.98 30.37
C TYR A 58 25.30 2.25 31.19
N LEU A 59 24.90 3.33 30.52
CA LEU A 59 24.47 4.56 31.15
C LEU A 59 23.22 4.34 32.00
N LEU A 60 22.19 3.65 31.47
CA LEU A 60 20.96 3.33 32.21
C LEU A 60 21.24 2.47 33.44
N TRP A 61 22.18 1.52 33.34
CA TRP A 61 22.61 0.72 34.49
C TRP A 61 23.35 1.56 35.55
N ASN A 62 24.23 2.49 35.14
CA ASN A 62 24.92 3.38 36.06
C ASN A 62 23.97 4.36 36.76
N ILE A 63 22.95 4.84 36.05
CA ILE A 63 21.88 5.66 36.60
C ILE A 63 21.13 4.86 37.67
N ASP A 64 20.71 3.62 37.37
CA ASP A 64 20.05 2.72 38.32
C ASP A 64 20.91 2.47 39.57
N PHE A 65 22.19 2.18 39.40
CA PHE A 65 23.12 1.88 40.49
C PHE A 65 23.39 3.08 41.41
N ARG A 66 23.40 4.31 40.86
CA ARG A 66 23.67 5.54 41.63
C ARG A 66 22.42 6.21 42.19
N LEU A 67 21.24 5.96 41.62
CA LEU A 67 19.96 6.56 42.03
C LEU A 67 19.01 5.58 42.71
N CYS A 68 19.44 4.34 43.01
CA CYS A 68 18.63 3.31 43.63
C CYS A 68 17.93 3.78 44.92
N ASP A 69 18.63 4.53 45.79
CA ASP A 69 18.09 5.05 47.05
C ASP A 69 17.05 6.17 46.85
N VAL A 70 17.15 6.93 45.75
CA VAL A 70 16.26 8.04 45.40
C VAL A 70 15.03 7.55 44.60
N MET A 71 15.20 6.53 43.76
CA MET A 71 14.10 5.94 42.97
C MET A 71 13.11 5.14 43.82
N GLN A 72 13.53 4.58 44.96
CA GLN A 72 12.60 3.94 45.90
C GLN A 72 11.75 4.96 46.69
N THR A 73 12.11 6.25 46.68
CA THR A 73 11.47 7.32 47.45
C THR A 73 10.92 8.45 46.57
N LEU A 74 10.43 8.12 45.36
CA LEU A 74 9.78 9.10 44.47
C LEU A 74 8.38 9.50 45.01
N PRO A 75 8.12 10.80 45.29
CA PRO A 75 6.93 11.23 46.04
C PRO A 75 5.62 11.31 45.23
N LEU A 76 5.46 10.52 44.16
CA LEU A 76 4.29 10.61 43.26
C LEU A 76 3.78 9.26 42.71
N GLY A 77 4.10 8.12 43.35
CA GLY A 77 3.52 6.82 42.96
C GLY A 77 3.88 6.36 41.54
N LEU A 78 4.94 6.92 40.94
CA LEU A 78 5.47 6.46 39.66
C LEU A 78 6.09 5.08 39.85
N TRP A 79 5.70 4.12 38.99
CA TRP A 79 6.20 2.75 39.01
C TRP A 79 7.72 2.73 38.83
N ASN A 80 8.41 1.93 39.64
CA ASN A 80 9.87 1.77 39.54
C ASN A 80 10.22 1.23 38.14
N PRO A 81 10.95 1.98 37.29
CA PRO A 81 11.21 1.58 35.91
C PRO A 81 12.20 0.41 35.77
N GLN A 82 12.75 -0.12 36.88
CA GLN A 82 13.69 -1.26 36.90
C GLN A 82 14.73 -1.16 35.77
N LEU A 83 15.53 -0.11 35.75
CA LEU A 83 16.47 0.17 34.65
C LEU A 83 17.54 -0.93 34.52
N HIS A 84 17.78 -1.72 35.58
CA HIS A 84 18.53 -2.98 35.50
C HIS A 84 17.93 -4.02 34.54
N ALA A 85 16.59 -4.12 34.44
CA ALA A 85 15.95 -5.01 33.47
C ALA A 85 16.19 -4.53 32.03
N VAL A 86 16.17 -3.21 31.82
CA VAL A 86 16.49 -2.59 30.52
C VAL A 86 17.95 -2.82 30.12
N TRP A 87 18.87 -2.91 31.09
CA TRP A 87 20.26 -3.33 30.84
C TRP A 87 20.34 -4.75 30.27
N HIS A 88 19.59 -5.71 30.81
CA HIS A 88 19.57 -7.09 30.30
C HIS A 88 18.99 -7.18 28.88
N VAL A 89 17.94 -6.41 28.59
CA VAL A 89 17.38 -6.29 27.22
C VAL A 89 18.41 -5.69 26.27
N GLY A 90 19.08 -4.61 26.67
CA GLY A 90 20.13 -3.97 25.89
C GLY A 90 21.33 -4.88 25.62
N ALA A 91 21.76 -5.64 26.64
CA ALA A 91 22.83 -6.62 26.53
C ALA A 91 22.44 -7.79 25.61
N ALA A 92 21.20 -8.26 25.66
CA ALA A 92 20.68 -9.29 24.75
C ALA A 92 20.67 -8.81 23.30
N VAL A 93 20.22 -7.58 23.04
CA VAL A 93 20.27 -6.96 21.70
C VAL A 93 21.71 -6.83 21.21
N CYS A 94 22.65 -6.40 22.05
CA CYS A 94 24.07 -6.31 21.68
C CYS A 94 24.68 -7.68 21.34
N SER A 95 24.32 -8.72 22.10
CA SER A 95 24.74 -10.10 21.85
C SER A 95 24.22 -10.61 20.50
N TYR A 96 22.94 -10.36 20.21
CA TYR A 96 22.32 -10.69 18.93
C TYR A 96 23.00 -10.00 17.74
N MET A 97 23.25 -8.69 17.83
CA MET A 97 23.95 -7.92 16.78
C MET A 97 25.38 -8.42 16.56
N SER A 98 26.07 -8.82 17.63
CA SER A 98 27.42 -9.41 17.53
C SER A 98 27.39 -10.80 16.88
N ALA A 99 26.35 -11.60 17.16
CA ALA A 99 26.16 -12.90 16.52
C ALA A 99 25.90 -12.77 15.01
N LEU A 100 25.15 -11.74 14.58
CA LEU A 100 24.96 -11.43 13.16
C LEU A 100 26.28 -11.15 12.43
N LEU A 101 27.20 -10.41 13.06
CA LEU A 101 28.55 -10.17 12.51
C LEU A 101 29.38 -11.46 12.39
N VAL A 102 29.24 -12.38 13.34
CA VAL A 102 29.91 -13.69 13.29
C VAL A 102 29.30 -14.55 12.18
N CYS A 103 27.98 -14.53 12.03
CA CYS A 103 27.28 -15.22 10.93
C CYS A 103 27.70 -14.67 9.56
N HIS A 104 27.84 -13.35 9.43
CA HIS A 104 28.35 -12.70 8.23
C HIS A 104 29.74 -13.21 7.85
N ASN A 105 30.70 -13.08 8.77
CA ASN A 105 32.08 -13.53 8.54
C ASN A 105 32.17 -15.04 8.29
N ARG A 106 31.32 -15.84 8.94
CA ARG A 106 31.23 -17.28 8.68
C ARG A 106 30.72 -17.55 7.26
N SER A 107 29.74 -16.77 6.79
CA SER A 107 29.20 -16.88 5.44
C SER A 107 30.23 -16.47 4.37
N GLU A 108 30.99 -15.40 4.62
CA GLU A 108 32.14 -15.01 3.78
C GLU A 108 33.22 -16.11 3.73
N ASN A 109 33.56 -16.69 4.88
CA ASN A 109 34.52 -17.81 4.95
C ASN A 109 34.02 -19.08 4.24
N MET A 110 32.71 -19.22 4.03
CA MET A 110 32.10 -20.31 3.25
C MET A 110 31.99 -19.97 1.75
N GLY A 111 32.57 -18.85 1.31
CA GLY A 111 32.57 -18.42 -0.09
C GLY A 111 31.25 -17.83 -0.58
N ARG A 112 30.33 -17.46 0.33
CA ARG A 112 29.09 -16.75 -0.01
C ARG A 112 29.34 -15.24 0.08
N GLN A 113 28.61 -14.42 -0.68
CA GLN A 113 28.59 -12.96 -0.51
C GLN A 113 27.40 -12.51 0.36
N PRO A 114 27.49 -12.57 1.70
CA PRO A 114 26.42 -12.05 2.54
C PRO A 114 26.32 -10.52 2.37
N VAL A 115 25.10 -10.01 2.19
CA VAL A 115 24.82 -8.58 2.16
C VAL A 115 23.98 -8.24 3.39
N MET A 116 24.42 -7.25 4.17
CA MET A 116 23.66 -6.72 5.30
C MET A 116 22.65 -5.69 4.81
N ARG A 117 21.39 -6.11 4.67
CA ARG A 117 20.27 -5.22 4.32
C ARG A 117 19.55 -4.72 5.56
N TYR A 118 19.34 -3.40 5.65
CA TYR A 118 18.51 -2.80 6.70
C TYR A 118 17.08 -2.60 6.18
N GLY A 119 16.11 -2.50 7.09
CA GLY A 119 14.70 -2.27 6.71
C GLY A 119 14.48 -1.02 5.84
N ASP A 120 15.36 -0.03 5.97
CA ASP A 120 15.34 1.17 5.14
C ASP A 120 15.81 0.88 3.69
N ASP A 121 16.77 -0.04 3.50
CA ASP A 121 17.32 -0.39 2.17
C ASP A 121 16.37 -1.34 1.39
N LEU A 122 15.58 -2.17 2.10
CA LEU A 122 14.51 -2.97 1.50
C LEU A 122 13.40 -2.10 0.90
N ALA A 123 13.15 -0.92 1.49
CA ALA A 123 12.16 0.03 0.96
C ALA A 123 12.65 0.75 -0.30
N ASP A 124 13.97 0.82 -0.53
CA ASP A 124 14.56 1.51 -1.69
C ASP A 124 14.73 0.58 -2.92
N GLU A 125 15.11 -0.70 -2.75
CA GLU A 125 15.13 -1.65 -3.89
C GLU A 125 13.71 -1.96 -4.42
N ASP A 126 12.70 -2.00 -3.55
CA ASP A 126 11.31 -2.14 -3.98
C ASP A 126 10.77 -0.91 -4.72
N ARG A 127 11.45 0.26 -4.66
CA ARG A 127 11.10 1.44 -5.46
C ARG A 127 11.66 1.38 -6.89
N GLU A 128 12.73 0.62 -7.11
CA GLU A 128 13.45 0.60 -8.39
C GLU A 128 12.75 -0.25 -9.46
N SER A 129 11.97 -1.27 -9.07
CA SER A 129 11.29 -2.17 -10.03
C SER A 129 9.82 -1.84 -10.32
N ARG A 130 9.31 -0.71 -9.82
CA ARG A 130 7.89 -0.34 -10.01
C ARG A 130 7.69 0.33 -11.36
N PRO A 131 6.65 -0.03 -12.14
CA PRO A 131 6.30 0.72 -13.33
C PRO A 131 6.06 2.19 -12.96
N ARG A 132 6.65 3.10 -13.75
CA ARG A 132 6.52 4.54 -13.52
C ARG A 132 5.67 5.16 -14.62
N LEU A 133 4.69 5.92 -14.18
CA LEU A 133 3.78 6.69 -15.01
C LEU A 133 4.14 8.17 -14.89
N MET A 134 4.41 8.80 -16.02
CA MET A 134 4.85 10.18 -16.05
C MET A 134 3.73 11.07 -16.60
N LEU A 135 3.32 12.08 -15.85
CA LEU A 135 2.35 13.09 -16.28
C LEU A 135 3.10 14.36 -16.69
N MET A 136 2.97 14.73 -17.96
CA MET A 136 3.62 15.91 -18.56
C MET A 136 2.59 16.79 -19.25
N GLY A 137 2.95 18.05 -19.52
CA GLY A 137 2.09 19.00 -20.23
C GLY A 137 2.32 20.44 -19.80
N LEU A 138 1.70 21.39 -20.51
CA LEU A 138 1.83 22.82 -20.24
C LEU A 138 1.32 23.22 -18.85
N ARG A 139 1.74 24.40 -18.37
CA ARG A 139 1.19 24.93 -17.12
C ARG A 139 -0.33 25.07 -17.21
N ARG A 140 -1.01 24.77 -16.10
CA ARG A 140 -2.49 24.83 -15.99
C ARG A 140 -3.26 23.85 -16.89
N SER A 141 -2.60 22.89 -17.53
CA SER A 141 -3.25 21.83 -18.32
C SER A 141 -4.12 20.86 -17.52
N GLY A 142 -3.97 20.80 -16.19
CA GLY A 142 -4.80 19.96 -15.29
C GLY A 142 -4.13 18.69 -14.76
N LYS A 143 -2.87 18.41 -15.10
CA LYS A 143 -2.07 17.26 -14.62
C LYS A 143 -2.17 16.97 -13.10
N SER A 144 -1.96 17.97 -12.25
CA SER A 144 -2.04 17.79 -10.79
C SER A 144 -3.48 17.52 -10.32
N SER A 145 -4.48 18.14 -10.95
CA SER A 145 -5.90 17.88 -10.69
C SER A 145 -6.25 16.43 -11.03
N ILE A 146 -5.80 15.96 -12.20
CA ILE A 146 -5.99 14.57 -12.65
C ILE A 146 -5.41 13.59 -11.62
N GLN A 147 -4.16 13.80 -11.18
CA GLN A 147 -3.52 12.93 -10.19
C GLN A 147 -4.31 12.86 -8.87
N ARG A 148 -4.82 13.99 -8.37
CA ARG A 148 -5.56 14.05 -7.10
C ARG A 148 -6.95 13.44 -7.21
N VAL A 149 -7.65 13.66 -8.32
CA VAL A 149 -8.99 13.08 -8.54
C VAL A 149 -8.89 11.55 -8.65
N VAL A 150 -7.97 11.05 -9.46
CA VAL A 150 -7.89 9.59 -9.74
C VAL A 150 -7.32 8.81 -8.57
N PHE A 151 -6.20 9.27 -7.97
CA PHE A 151 -5.48 8.47 -6.98
C PHE A 151 -5.76 8.85 -5.52
N HIS A 152 -6.20 10.09 -5.26
CA HIS A 152 -6.51 10.54 -3.90
C HIS A 152 -8.01 10.68 -3.63
N LYS A 153 -8.87 10.40 -4.63
CA LYS A 153 -10.32 10.58 -4.54
C LYS A 153 -10.75 11.99 -4.13
N MET A 154 -9.97 13.00 -4.52
CA MET A 154 -10.33 14.40 -4.32
C MET A 154 -11.54 14.75 -5.20
N SER A 155 -12.49 15.52 -4.66
CA SER A 155 -13.63 15.99 -5.47
C SER A 155 -13.13 16.92 -6.59
N PRO A 156 -13.66 16.82 -7.82
CA PRO A 156 -13.30 17.72 -8.92
C PRO A 156 -13.47 19.21 -8.57
N THR A 157 -14.46 19.56 -7.73
CA THR A 157 -14.70 20.94 -7.28
C THR A 157 -13.60 21.48 -6.36
N GLU A 158 -12.94 20.61 -5.59
CA GLU A 158 -11.84 20.99 -4.69
C GLU A 158 -10.54 21.25 -5.45
N THR A 159 -10.41 20.70 -6.67
CA THR A 159 -9.20 20.84 -7.49
C THR A 159 -8.94 22.28 -7.94
N LEU A 160 -9.96 23.15 -7.92
CA LEU A 160 -9.85 24.57 -8.23
C LEU A 160 -8.91 25.31 -7.26
N PHE A 161 -8.72 24.77 -6.05
CA PHE A 161 -7.87 25.35 -5.01
C PHE A 161 -6.45 24.78 -4.99
N LEU A 162 -6.08 23.95 -5.98
CA LEU A 162 -4.72 23.41 -6.06
C LEU A 162 -3.72 24.51 -6.43
N GLU A 163 -2.64 24.55 -5.66
CA GLU A 163 -1.51 25.44 -5.94
C GLU A 163 -0.70 24.96 -7.16
N SER A 164 0.01 25.88 -7.80
CA SER A 164 0.85 25.57 -8.96
C SER A 164 2.07 24.72 -8.55
N THR A 165 2.22 23.56 -9.17
CA THR A 165 3.36 22.66 -8.97
C THR A 165 4.68 23.32 -9.41
N SER A 166 5.61 23.51 -8.46
CA SER A 166 6.94 24.09 -8.67
C SER A 166 8.07 23.07 -8.68
N LYS A 167 7.84 21.89 -8.11
CA LYS A 167 8.79 20.77 -8.02
C LYS A 167 8.13 19.50 -8.51
N ILE A 168 8.93 18.54 -8.98
CA ILE A 168 8.42 17.22 -9.34
C ILE A 168 7.84 16.55 -8.11
N ASN A 169 6.55 16.25 -8.16
CA ASN A 169 5.91 15.46 -7.13
C ASN A 169 5.97 13.98 -7.53
N LYS A 170 6.60 13.16 -6.69
CA LYS A 170 6.68 11.71 -6.87
C LYS A 170 5.72 11.08 -5.89
N ASP A 171 4.71 10.42 -6.42
CA ASP A 171 3.65 9.83 -5.63
C ASP A 171 3.64 8.31 -5.81
N ASN A 172 3.62 7.58 -4.70
CA ASN A 172 3.67 6.13 -4.69
C ASN A 172 2.27 5.60 -4.43
N ILE A 173 1.66 5.03 -5.46
CA ILE A 173 0.32 4.47 -5.34
C ILE A 173 0.45 3.00 -4.95
N HIS A 174 0.04 2.71 -3.71
CA HIS A 174 -0.08 1.35 -3.20
C HIS A 174 -1.41 0.74 -3.67
N SER A 175 -1.41 0.27 -4.91
CA SER A 175 -2.51 -0.46 -5.53
C SER A 175 -2.07 -1.92 -5.81
N PHE A 176 -2.95 -2.71 -6.41
CA PHE A 176 -2.62 -4.01 -6.97
C PHE A 176 -1.40 -3.95 -7.91
N ILE A 177 -1.25 -2.88 -8.68
CA ILE A 177 0.00 -2.55 -9.36
C ILE A 177 0.63 -1.45 -8.52
N ASP A 178 1.67 -1.76 -7.75
CA ASP A 178 2.48 -0.71 -7.14
C ASP A 178 3.14 0.09 -8.27
N PHE A 179 2.64 1.29 -8.57
CA PHE A 179 3.23 2.19 -9.56
C PHE A 179 3.55 3.54 -8.94
N GLN A 180 4.48 4.24 -9.57
CA GLN A 180 4.84 5.59 -9.16
C GLN A 180 4.35 6.60 -10.20
N VAL A 181 3.64 7.62 -9.76
CA VAL A 181 3.16 8.72 -10.61
C VAL A 181 4.04 9.93 -10.42
N TRP A 182 4.61 10.45 -11.50
CA TRP A 182 5.46 11.64 -11.48
C TRP A 182 4.71 12.81 -12.12
N ASP A 183 4.46 13.85 -11.33
CA ASP A 183 3.85 15.10 -11.81
C ASP A 183 4.93 16.14 -12.10
N PHE A 184 5.09 16.51 -13.38
CA PHE A 184 6.13 17.44 -13.84
C PHE A 184 5.64 18.89 -13.88
N PRO A 185 6.45 19.87 -13.42
CA PRO A 185 6.11 21.28 -13.58
C PRO A 185 6.11 21.67 -15.06
N GLY A 186 5.05 22.34 -15.52
CA GLY A 186 4.90 22.70 -16.95
C GLY A 186 5.82 23.80 -17.47
N GLN A 187 6.86 24.21 -16.73
CA GLN A 187 7.84 25.24 -17.11
C GLN A 187 9.27 24.70 -17.19
N MET A 188 9.50 23.41 -16.98
CA MET A 188 10.85 22.88 -17.02
C MET A 188 11.31 22.75 -18.46
N ASP A 189 12.42 23.41 -18.79
CA ASP A 189 13.13 23.14 -20.03
C ASP A 189 13.95 21.85 -19.84
N PHE A 190 13.66 20.84 -20.66
CA PHE A 190 14.36 19.55 -20.68
C PHE A 190 15.85 19.65 -21.02
N PHE A 191 16.32 20.85 -21.36
CA PHE A 191 17.68 21.15 -21.75
C PHE A 191 18.52 21.71 -20.60
N ASP A 192 17.97 21.86 -19.39
CA ASP A 192 18.79 22.21 -18.23
C ASP A 192 19.70 21.03 -17.87
N PRO A 193 21.05 21.18 -17.93
CA PRO A 193 21.99 20.12 -17.56
C PRO A 193 21.90 19.68 -16.08
N ALA A 194 21.16 20.40 -15.24
CA ALA A 194 20.83 19.94 -13.89
C ALA A 194 19.83 18.77 -13.87
N PHE A 195 19.12 18.52 -14.98
CA PHE A 195 18.15 17.45 -15.13
C PHE A 195 18.75 16.23 -15.83
N ASP A 196 18.88 15.12 -15.10
CA ASP A 196 19.29 13.85 -15.68
C ASP A 196 18.14 13.21 -16.46
N THR A 197 18.00 13.60 -17.73
CA THR A 197 16.99 13.03 -18.64
C THR A 197 17.15 11.52 -18.81
N THR A 198 18.39 11.00 -18.71
CA THR A 198 18.65 9.57 -18.87
C THR A 198 18.15 8.76 -17.68
N ALA A 199 18.37 9.22 -16.45
CA ALA A 199 17.81 8.58 -15.26
C ALA A 199 16.28 8.71 -15.19
N ILE A 200 15.73 9.84 -15.63
CA ILE A 200 14.29 10.11 -15.59
C ILE A 200 13.54 9.26 -16.60
N PHE A 201 13.92 9.30 -17.89
CA PHE A 201 13.19 8.58 -18.95
C PHE A 201 13.59 7.11 -19.04
N GLY A 202 14.75 6.70 -18.52
CA GLY A 202 15.19 5.31 -18.54
C GLY A 202 14.26 4.36 -17.78
N GLU A 203 13.65 4.83 -16.69
CA GLU A 203 12.84 4.03 -15.78
C GLU A 203 11.32 4.23 -15.97
N VAL A 204 10.91 5.03 -16.96
CA VAL A 204 9.49 5.29 -17.26
C VAL A 204 8.93 4.20 -18.15
N GLY A 205 7.75 3.69 -17.79
CA GLY A 205 7.01 2.72 -18.60
C GLY A 205 6.03 3.38 -19.57
N ALA A 206 5.33 4.43 -19.10
CA ALA A 206 4.36 5.17 -19.90
C ALA A 206 4.46 6.67 -19.62
N LEU A 207 4.36 7.45 -20.69
CA LEU A 207 4.34 8.92 -20.65
C LEU A 207 2.97 9.40 -21.12
N VAL A 208 2.26 10.08 -20.23
CA VAL A 208 0.97 10.72 -20.51
C VAL A 208 1.19 12.21 -20.66
N PHE A 209 0.90 12.75 -21.84
CA PHE A 209 0.97 14.17 -22.11
C PHE A 209 -0.44 14.79 -22.12
N VAL A 210 -0.66 15.78 -21.26
CA VAL A 210 -1.96 16.43 -21.07
C VAL A 210 -2.00 17.73 -21.85
N ILE A 211 -2.92 17.79 -22.83
CA ILE A 211 -3.22 18.96 -23.66
C ILE A 211 -4.54 19.57 -23.16
N ASP A 212 -4.58 20.87 -22.94
CA ASP A 212 -5.82 21.58 -22.65
C ASP A 212 -6.57 21.87 -23.96
N SER A 213 -7.80 21.38 -24.09
CA SER A 213 -8.62 21.60 -25.30
C SER A 213 -9.38 22.93 -25.30
N GLN A 214 -9.41 23.64 -24.17
CA GLN A 214 -10.07 24.95 -24.05
C GLN A 214 -9.13 26.13 -24.33
N ASP A 215 -7.82 25.89 -24.36
CA ASP A 215 -6.77 26.87 -24.63
C ASP A 215 -6.13 26.61 -26.01
N ASP A 216 -5.26 27.52 -26.46
CA ASP A 216 -4.48 27.31 -27.69
C ASP A 216 -3.47 26.17 -27.52
N TYR A 217 -3.71 25.06 -28.22
CA TYR A 217 -2.92 23.84 -28.13
C TYR A 217 -1.66 23.85 -29.03
N MET A 218 -1.44 24.87 -29.86
CA MET A 218 -0.27 24.93 -30.74
C MET A 218 1.07 24.88 -29.98
N GLU A 219 1.19 25.61 -28.87
CA GLU A 219 2.38 25.52 -28.01
C GLU A 219 2.51 24.13 -27.35
N ALA A 220 1.37 23.51 -27.00
CA ALA A 220 1.34 22.20 -26.38
C ALA A 220 1.84 21.12 -27.34
N LEU A 221 1.47 21.19 -28.63
CA LEU A 221 1.94 20.29 -29.68
C LEU A 221 3.45 20.40 -29.90
N ALA A 222 3.99 21.62 -30.01
CA ALA A 222 5.43 21.82 -30.17
C ALA A 222 6.23 21.25 -28.98
N ARG A 223 5.70 21.39 -27.75
CA ARG A 223 6.28 20.79 -26.54
C ARG A 223 6.10 19.28 -26.49
N LEU A 224 4.96 18.74 -26.93
CA LEU A 224 4.72 17.31 -27.07
C LEU A 224 5.76 16.68 -28.00
N HIS A 225 5.92 17.22 -29.21
CA HIS A 225 6.91 16.76 -30.18
C HIS A 225 8.32 16.74 -29.58
N SER A 226 8.74 17.84 -28.96
CA SER A 226 10.05 17.94 -28.30
C SER A 226 10.25 16.88 -27.19
N THR A 227 9.19 16.58 -26.43
CA THR A 227 9.22 15.60 -25.34
C THR A 227 9.28 14.17 -25.86
N VAL A 228 8.49 13.84 -26.89
CA VAL A 228 8.46 12.51 -27.50
C VAL A 228 9.81 12.18 -28.13
N VAL A 229 10.42 13.11 -28.87
CA VAL A 229 11.76 12.94 -29.47
C VAL A 229 12.82 12.70 -28.38
N ALA A 230 12.80 13.49 -27.30
CA ALA A 230 13.76 13.35 -26.21
C ALA A 230 13.60 12.02 -25.45
N ALA A 231 12.36 11.62 -25.15
CA ALA A 231 12.05 10.38 -24.43
C ALA A 231 12.36 9.13 -25.28
N HIS A 232 11.96 9.12 -26.56
CA HIS A 232 12.19 7.99 -27.46
C HIS A 232 13.68 7.75 -27.72
N ARG A 233 14.50 8.82 -27.69
CA ARG A 233 15.96 8.70 -27.80
C ARG A 233 16.59 7.98 -26.60
N VAL A 234 16.03 8.12 -25.40
CA VAL A 234 16.53 7.47 -24.18
C VAL A 234 16.01 6.05 -24.07
N ASN A 235 14.69 5.87 -24.24
CA ASN A 235 14.04 4.59 -24.11
C ASN A 235 13.00 4.41 -25.23
N PRO A 236 13.27 3.52 -26.21
CA PRO A 236 12.35 3.29 -27.32
C PRO A 236 11.10 2.50 -26.92
N ASN A 237 11.09 1.87 -25.74
CA ASN A 237 9.98 1.02 -25.27
C ASN A 237 8.92 1.80 -24.46
N ILE A 238 9.05 3.12 -24.32
CA ILE A 238 8.04 3.95 -23.63
C ILE A 238 6.74 3.97 -24.46
N THR A 239 5.60 3.74 -23.80
CA THR A 239 4.29 4.00 -24.42
C THR A 239 3.92 5.47 -24.27
N PHE A 240 3.53 6.10 -25.37
CA PHE A 240 3.17 7.51 -25.41
C PHE A 240 1.65 7.67 -25.55
N GLU A 241 1.07 8.42 -24.63
CA GLU A 241 -0.37 8.59 -24.52
C GLU A 241 -0.68 10.08 -24.41
N VAL A 242 -1.65 10.57 -25.19
CA VAL A 242 -2.02 11.98 -25.23
C VAL A 242 -3.44 12.13 -24.71
N PHE A 243 -3.59 12.91 -23.63
CA PHE A 243 -4.88 13.25 -23.05
C PHE A 243 -5.30 14.62 -23.54
N ILE A 244 -6.33 14.66 -24.38
CA ILE A 244 -7.04 15.87 -24.75
C ILE A 244 -8.01 16.14 -23.61
N HIS A 245 -7.65 17.10 -22.76
CA HIS A 245 -8.25 17.32 -21.46
C HIS A 245 -9.19 18.53 -21.45
N LYS A 246 -10.09 18.59 -20.45
CA LYS A 246 -11.12 19.63 -20.26
C LYS A 246 -12.17 19.69 -21.39
N VAL A 247 -12.58 18.52 -21.86
CA VAL A 247 -13.60 18.39 -22.92
C VAL A 247 -15.04 18.59 -22.41
N ASP A 248 -15.22 18.87 -21.12
CA ASP A 248 -16.51 19.02 -20.43
C ASP A 248 -17.37 20.17 -20.98
N GLY A 249 -16.75 21.25 -21.44
CA GLY A 249 -17.46 22.42 -21.98
C GLY A 249 -17.69 22.40 -23.49
N LEU A 250 -17.26 21.35 -24.20
CA LEU A 250 -17.21 21.30 -25.66
C LEU A 250 -18.37 20.49 -26.24
N SER A 251 -18.87 20.87 -27.42
CA SER A 251 -19.85 20.07 -28.16
C SER A 251 -19.19 18.81 -28.74
N GLU A 252 -19.97 17.74 -28.93
CA GLU A 252 -19.47 16.47 -29.49
C GLU A 252 -18.80 16.65 -30.87
N ASP A 253 -19.37 17.48 -31.74
CA ASP A 253 -18.78 17.77 -33.04
C ASP A 253 -17.40 18.44 -32.89
N TYR A 254 -17.28 19.40 -31.97
CA TYR A 254 -16.01 20.09 -31.70
C TYR A 254 -14.97 19.15 -31.08
N LYS A 255 -15.37 18.19 -30.24
CA LYS A 255 -14.47 17.16 -29.69
C LYS A 255 -13.86 16.31 -30.79
N ILE A 256 -14.69 15.85 -31.74
CA ILE A 256 -14.26 15.01 -32.86
C ILE A 256 -13.32 15.79 -33.78
N ASP A 257 -13.67 17.05 -34.10
CA ASP A 257 -12.83 17.91 -34.94
C ASP A 257 -11.49 18.21 -34.28
N THR A 258 -11.49 18.59 -32.99
CA THR A 258 -10.26 18.86 -32.22
C THR A 258 -9.38 17.62 -32.11
N GLN A 259 -9.97 16.46 -31.84
CA GLN A 259 -9.23 15.20 -31.78
C GLN A 259 -8.56 14.88 -33.12
N ARG A 260 -9.30 15.02 -34.22
CA ARG A 260 -8.80 14.77 -35.56
C ARG A 260 -7.66 15.74 -35.92
N ASP A 261 -7.81 17.02 -35.60
CA ASP A 261 -6.81 18.04 -35.87
C ASP A 261 -5.52 17.80 -35.09
N ILE A 262 -5.62 17.56 -33.78
CA ILE A 262 -4.47 17.22 -32.91
C ILE A 262 -3.79 15.94 -33.39
N GLN A 263 -4.56 14.90 -33.70
CA GLN A 263 -4.03 13.62 -34.15
C GLN A 263 -3.28 13.76 -35.47
N GLN A 264 -3.86 14.47 -36.44
CA GLN A 264 -3.25 14.67 -37.75
C GLN A 264 -1.97 15.51 -37.62
N THR A 265 -2.05 16.67 -36.96
CA THR A 265 -0.90 17.57 -36.79
C THR A 265 0.26 16.88 -36.08
N THR A 266 -0.02 16.15 -34.99
CA THR A 266 1.04 15.43 -34.26
C THR A 266 1.66 14.30 -35.09
N THR A 267 0.84 13.60 -35.89
CA THR A 267 1.33 12.53 -36.76
C THR A 267 2.21 13.09 -37.88
N ASP A 268 1.80 14.22 -38.47
CA ASP A 268 2.55 14.90 -39.52
C ASP A 268 3.91 15.41 -38.99
N GLU A 269 3.93 16.05 -37.81
CA GLU A 269 5.18 16.51 -37.16
C GLU A 269 6.13 15.35 -36.80
N LEU A 270 5.60 14.21 -36.34
CA LEU A 270 6.41 13.03 -36.06
C LEU A 270 6.96 12.37 -37.33
N ALA A 271 6.18 12.38 -38.42
CA ALA A 271 6.63 11.91 -39.72
C ALA A 271 7.78 12.77 -40.27
N ASP A 272 7.69 14.09 -40.12
CA ASP A 272 8.76 15.03 -40.49
C ASP A 272 10.07 14.78 -39.73
N ALA A 273 9.98 14.33 -38.47
CA ALA A 273 11.13 13.93 -37.65
C ALA A 273 11.68 12.53 -37.98
N GLY A 274 11.03 11.77 -38.87
CA GLY A 274 11.41 10.40 -39.23
C GLY A 274 11.06 9.36 -38.17
N LEU A 275 10.12 9.66 -37.27
CA LEU A 275 9.67 8.78 -36.18
C LEU A 275 8.33 8.09 -36.48
N GLU A 276 8.18 7.53 -37.68
CA GLU A 276 6.93 6.87 -38.12
C GLU A 276 6.54 5.63 -37.29
N ASN A 277 7.50 5.06 -36.54
CA ASN A 277 7.26 3.87 -35.72
C ASN A 277 6.61 4.17 -34.37
N VAL A 278 6.51 5.45 -33.96
CA VAL A 278 5.95 5.82 -32.66
C VAL A 278 4.44 5.95 -32.78
N GLN A 279 3.71 5.01 -32.19
CA GLN A 279 2.25 5.07 -32.11
C GLN A 279 1.82 5.87 -30.89
N LEU A 280 1.22 7.04 -31.12
CA LEU A 280 0.54 7.81 -30.08
C LEU A 280 -0.92 7.36 -29.98
N ALA A 281 -1.41 7.14 -28.77
CA ALA A 281 -2.84 6.98 -28.52
C ALA A 281 -3.44 8.27 -27.95
N PHE A 282 -4.63 8.63 -28.43
CA PHE A 282 -5.33 9.86 -28.06
C PHE A 282 -6.59 9.52 -27.27
N TYR A 283 -6.78 10.21 -26.14
CA TYR A 283 -7.95 10.04 -25.28
C TYR A 283 -8.59 11.39 -24.97
N LEU A 284 -9.91 11.46 -25.13
CA LEU A 284 -10.72 12.59 -24.67
C LEU A 284 -10.99 12.38 -23.18
N THR A 285 -10.62 13.34 -22.33
CA THR A 285 -10.69 13.19 -20.88
C THR A 285 -11.26 14.41 -20.19
N SER A 286 -12.03 14.16 -19.13
CA SER A 286 -12.58 15.17 -18.22
C SER A 286 -12.45 14.66 -16.80
N ILE A 287 -12.16 15.55 -15.84
CA ILE A 287 -12.19 15.19 -14.40
C ILE A 287 -13.60 15.14 -13.82
N TYR A 288 -14.59 15.69 -14.54
CA TYR A 288 -15.99 15.68 -14.12
C TYR A 288 -16.73 14.41 -14.55
N ASP A 289 -16.19 13.72 -15.57
CA ASP A 289 -16.76 12.50 -16.12
C ASP A 289 -15.86 11.29 -15.80
N HIS A 290 -16.36 10.09 -16.06
CA HIS A 290 -15.63 8.83 -15.85
C HIS A 290 -14.57 8.54 -16.93
N SER A 291 -14.54 9.33 -18.01
CA SER A 291 -13.62 9.19 -19.14
C SER A 291 -12.13 9.21 -18.74
N ILE A 292 -11.76 9.99 -17.72
CA ILE A 292 -10.38 10.01 -17.23
C ILE A 292 -9.96 8.67 -16.65
N PHE A 293 -10.86 8.00 -15.92
CA PHE A 293 -10.56 6.70 -15.34
C PHE A 293 -10.48 5.62 -16.42
N GLU A 294 -11.37 5.65 -17.42
CA GLU A 294 -11.31 4.75 -18.58
C GLU A 294 -9.99 4.92 -19.36
N ALA A 295 -9.57 6.17 -19.59
CA ALA A 295 -8.30 6.48 -20.24
C ALA A 295 -7.12 5.91 -19.43
N PHE A 296 -7.05 6.17 -18.12
CA PHE A 296 -6.02 5.58 -17.27
C PHE A 296 -6.04 4.06 -17.26
N SER A 297 -7.21 3.42 -17.27
CA SER A 297 -7.31 1.97 -17.36
C SER A 297 -6.63 1.41 -18.61
N LYS A 298 -6.82 2.05 -19.77
CA LYS A 298 -6.13 1.66 -21.01
C LYS A 298 -4.63 1.90 -20.93
N VAL A 299 -4.18 3.00 -20.32
CA VAL A 299 -2.74 3.28 -20.12
C VAL A 299 -2.10 2.25 -19.18
N ILE A 300 -2.73 1.98 -18.04
CA ILE A 300 -2.23 1.02 -17.05
C ILE A 300 -2.22 -0.40 -17.61
N GLN A 301 -3.19 -0.78 -18.44
CA GLN A 301 -3.21 -2.08 -19.13
C GLN A 301 -1.96 -2.32 -19.96
N LYS A 302 -1.52 -1.31 -20.72
CA LYS A 302 -0.29 -1.39 -21.53
C LYS A 302 0.98 -1.56 -20.68
N LEU A 303 0.95 -1.11 -19.42
CA LEU A 303 2.06 -1.29 -18.48
C LEU A 303 2.13 -2.71 -17.87
N ILE A 304 1.06 -3.52 -18.00
CA ILE A 304 1.01 -4.85 -17.40
C ILE A 304 1.48 -5.90 -18.42
N PRO A 305 2.64 -6.53 -18.25
CA PRO A 305 3.15 -7.51 -19.21
C PRO A 305 2.32 -8.80 -19.28
N GLN A 306 1.53 -9.09 -18.24
CA GLN A 306 0.70 -10.30 -18.12
C GLN A 306 -0.75 -10.08 -18.56
N LEU A 307 -1.07 -8.92 -19.14
CA LEU A 307 -2.41 -8.59 -19.60
C LEU A 307 -3.02 -9.70 -20.49
N PRO A 308 -2.32 -10.28 -21.48
CA PRO A 308 -2.92 -11.32 -22.34
C PRO A 308 -3.37 -12.56 -21.57
N THR A 309 -2.68 -12.92 -20.49
CA THR A 309 -3.07 -14.05 -19.63
C THR A 309 -4.37 -13.71 -18.87
N LEU A 310 -4.47 -12.50 -18.33
CA LEU A 310 -5.67 -12.05 -17.61
C LEU A 310 -6.88 -11.93 -18.55
N GLU A 311 -6.69 -11.37 -19.74
CA GLU A 311 -7.74 -11.30 -20.78
C GLU A 311 -8.22 -12.70 -21.18
N ASN A 312 -7.30 -13.65 -21.38
CA ASN A 312 -7.67 -15.03 -21.70
C ASN A 312 -8.44 -15.71 -20.57
N LEU A 313 -8.06 -15.49 -19.30
CA LEU A 313 -8.82 -16.01 -18.16
C LEU A 313 -10.23 -15.42 -18.08
N LEU A 314 -10.38 -14.12 -18.33
CA LEU A 314 -11.69 -13.46 -18.41
C LEU A 314 -12.52 -13.99 -19.58
N ASN A 315 -11.92 -14.19 -20.75
CA ASN A 315 -12.59 -14.76 -21.92
C ASN A 315 -13.12 -16.18 -21.63
N ILE A 316 -12.33 -17.02 -20.95
CA ILE A 316 -12.75 -18.38 -20.53
C ILE A 316 -13.93 -18.28 -19.55
N LEU A 317 -13.86 -17.37 -18.58
CA LEU A 317 -14.93 -17.15 -17.63
C LEU A 317 -16.24 -16.71 -18.32
N CYS A 318 -16.15 -15.74 -19.23
CA CYS A 318 -17.30 -15.23 -19.97
C CYS A 318 -17.93 -16.29 -20.87
N ALA A 319 -17.11 -17.03 -21.62
CA ALA A 319 -17.57 -18.09 -22.53
C ALA A 319 -18.29 -19.24 -21.80
N ASN A 320 -17.77 -19.66 -20.63
CA ASN A 320 -18.35 -20.78 -19.89
C ASN A 320 -19.56 -20.40 -19.03
N SER A 321 -19.68 -19.13 -18.65
CA SER A 321 -20.71 -18.64 -17.72
C SER A 321 -21.83 -17.86 -18.40
N GLY A 322 -21.69 -17.53 -19.69
CA GLY A 322 -22.66 -16.70 -20.42
C GLY A 322 -22.70 -15.25 -19.92
N ILE A 323 -21.57 -14.74 -19.41
CA ILE A 323 -21.41 -13.33 -19.02
C ILE A 323 -21.26 -12.50 -20.29
N GLU A 324 -21.99 -11.38 -20.40
CA GLU A 324 -21.90 -10.49 -21.57
C GLU A 324 -20.61 -9.67 -21.55
N LYS A 325 -20.23 -9.17 -20.37
CA LYS A 325 -19.03 -8.34 -20.17
C LYS A 325 -18.46 -8.56 -18.79
N ALA A 326 -17.13 -8.62 -18.66
CA ALA A 326 -16.46 -8.74 -17.38
C ALA A 326 -15.32 -7.72 -17.24
N PHE A 327 -15.22 -7.14 -16.04
CA PHE A 327 -14.21 -6.17 -15.68
C PHE A 327 -13.54 -6.57 -14.37
N LEU A 328 -12.22 -6.47 -14.35
CA LEU A 328 -11.43 -6.63 -13.14
C LEU A 328 -11.00 -5.24 -12.66
N PHE A 329 -11.62 -4.76 -11.59
CA PHE A 329 -11.42 -3.42 -11.03
C PHE A 329 -10.46 -3.42 -9.85
N ASP A 330 -9.65 -2.38 -9.75
CA ASP A 330 -9.08 -1.95 -8.47
C ASP A 330 -10.10 -1.10 -7.72
N VAL A 331 -10.50 -1.58 -6.54
CA VAL A 331 -11.57 -0.98 -5.70
C VAL A 331 -11.20 0.44 -5.25
N ILE A 332 -9.91 0.72 -5.05
CA ILE A 332 -9.48 2.03 -4.55
C ILE A 332 -9.43 3.04 -5.71
N SER A 333 -8.68 2.76 -6.77
CA SER A 333 -8.51 3.72 -7.87
C SER A 333 -9.68 3.76 -8.86
N LYS A 334 -10.61 2.79 -8.79
CA LYS A 334 -11.66 2.54 -9.78
C LYS A 334 -11.14 2.21 -11.18
N ILE A 335 -9.85 1.98 -11.34
CA ILE A 335 -9.23 1.63 -12.62
C ILE A 335 -9.48 0.14 -12.88
N TYR A 336 -10.00 -0.19 -14.06
CA TYR A 336 -10.04 -1.59 -14.50
C TYR A 336 -8.68 -2.03 -15.08
N ILE A 337 -8.18 -3.15 -14.58
CA ILE A 337 -6.85 -3.71 -14.87
C ILE A 337 -6.89 -4.65 -16.07
N ALA A 338 -7.99 -5.37 -16.22
CA ALA A 338 -8.23 -6.27 -17.34
C ALA A 338 -9.73 -6.32 -17.65
N THR A 339 -10.05 -6.58 -18.91
CA THR A 339 -11.41 -6.82 -19.39
C THR A 339 -11.38 -7.96 -20.41
N ASP A 340 -12.53 -8.52 -20.72
CA ASP A 340 -12.66 -9.49 -21.81
C ASP A 340 -12.49 -8.80 -23.18
N SER A 341 -12.33 -9.62 -24.22
CA SER A 341 -12.06 -9.18 -25.60
C SER A 341 -13.17 -8.38 -26.28
N SER A 342 -14.38 -8.32 -25.71
CA SER A 342 -15.45 -7.49 -26.26
C SER A 342 -15.12 -5.99 -26.10
N PRO A 343 -15.57 -5.12 -27.02
CA PRO A 343 -15.32 -3.69 -26.91
C PRO A 343 -15.92 -3.13 -25.61
N VAL A 344 -15.19 -2.24 -24.95
CA VAL A 344 -15.65 -1.54 -23.76
C VAL A 344 -16.53 -0.38 -24.20
N ASP A 345 -17.76 -0.37 -23.72
CA ASP A 345 -18.67 0.76 -23.83
C ASP A 345 -18.52 1.67 -22.60
N SER A 346 -18.47 2.98 -22.81
CA SER A 346 -18.31 3.98 -21.74
C SER A 346 -19.41 3.86 -20.70
N GLN A 347 -20.65 3.60 -21.13
CA GLN A 347 -21.80 3.47 -20.23
C GLN A 347 -21.70 2.23 -19.33
N SER A 348 -21.17 1.13 -19.87
CA SER A 348 -20.95 -0.10 -19.10
C SER A 348 -19.91 0.13 -18.00
N TYR A 349 -18.84 0.88 -18.31
CA TYR A 349 -17.83 1.26 -17.33
C TYR A 349 -18.40 2.17 -16.23
N GLU A 350 -19.17 3.20 -16.61
CA GLU A 350 -19.83 4.12 -15.67
C GLU A 350 -20.70 3.39 -14.65
N ILE A 351 -21.59 2.51 -15.11
CA ILE A 351 -22.48 1.74 -14.24
C ILE A 351 -21.69 0.83 -13.28
N CYS A 352 -20.59 0.21 -13.76
CA CYS A 352 -19.73 -0.61 -12.91
C CYS A 352 -18.96 0.21 -11.86
N SER A 353 -18.49 1.41 -12.23
CA SER A 353 -17.82 2.34 -11.32
C SER A 353 -18.77 2.80 -10.21
N ASP A 354 -19.98 3.21 -10.56
CA ASP A 354 -20.99 3.66 -9.59
C ASP A 354 -21.43 2.53 -8.66
N MET A 355 -21.49 1.29 -9.17
CA MET A 355 -21.75 0.11 -8.35
C MET A 355 -20.70 -0.07 -7.24
N ILE A 356 -19.41 0.19 -7.52
CA ILE A 356 -18.35 0.10 -6.52
C ILE A 356 -18.58 1.12 -5.41
N ASP A 357 -18.92 2.37 -5.75
CA ASP A 357 -19.20 3.41 -4.75
C ASP A 357 -20.37 3.03 -3.86
N VAL A 358 -21.48 2.60 -4.46
CA VAL A 358 -22.67 2.15 -3.71
C VAL A 358 -22.31 1.04 -2.72
N ILE A 359 -21.50 0.07 -3.14
CA ILE A 359 -21.10 -1.06 -2.29
C ILE A 359 -20.18 -0.60 -1.17
N ILE A 360 -19.19 0.24 -1.47
CA ILE A 360 -18.27 0.78 -0.46
C ILE A 360 -19.04 1.62 0.56
N ASP A 361 -19.94 2.48 0.11
CA ASP A 361 -20.71 3.37 0.96
C ASP A 361 -21.66 2.57 1.88
N ILE A 362 -22.42 1.62 1.33
CA ILE A 362 -23.29 0.74 2.11
C ILE A 362 -22.47 -0.10 3.10
N SER A 363 -21.33 -0.64 2.66
CA SER A 363 -20.43 -1.41 3.51
C SER A 363 -19.82 -0.54 4.62
N SER A 364 -19.53 0.72 4.35
CA SER A 364 -19.02 1.67 5.35
C SER A 364 -20.04 1.97 6.45
N ILE A 365 -21.33 2.02 6.09
CA ILE A 365 -22.45 2.28 7.00
C ILE A 365 -22.78 1.03 7.82
N TYR A 366 -23.02 -0.10 7.17
CA TYR A 366 -23.56 -1.30 7.80
C TYR A 366 -22.51 -2.37 8.13
N GLY A 367 -21.37 -2.40 7.44
CA GLY A 367 -20.29 -3.37 7.65
C GLY A 367 -19.55 -3.20 8.97
N ARG A 368 -19.67 -2.03 9.62
CA ARG A 368 -19.06 -1.76 10.94
C ARG A 368 -19.76 -2.48 12.11
N ALA A 369 -20.98 -2.98 11.93
CA ALA A 369 -21.74 -3.63 13.01
C ALA A 369 -21.08 -4.91 13.55
N ALA A 370 -20.18 -5.56 12.79
CA ALA A 370 -19.46 -6.75 13.23
C ALA A 370 -18.26 -6.47 14.16
N ILE A 371 -17.76 -5.23 14.21
CA ILE A 371 -16.59 -4.84 15.03
C ILE A 371 -17.03 -4.25 16.38
N GLY A 372 -18.14 -3.51 16.42
CA GLY A 372 -18.70 -2.97 17.68
C GLY A 372 -19.23 -4.05 18.64
N ALA A 373 -19.68 -5.19 18.13
CA ALA A 373 -20.16 -6.29 18.97
C ALA A 373 -19.04 -7.11 19.63
N LYS A 374 -17.80 -7.04 19.12
CA LYS A 374 -16.65 -7.78 19.69
C LYS A 374 -15.89 -7.01 20.78
N SER A 375 -16.06 -5.69 20.89
CA SER A 375 -15.49 -4.92 22.02
C SER A 375 -16.45 -4.73 23.19
N GLN A 376 -17.76 -4.96 23.01
CA GLN A 376 -18.74 -4.86 24.09
C GLN A 376 -18.76 -6.12 24.99
N GLY A 377 -18.40 -7.29 24.44
CA GLY A 377 -18.34 -8.55 25.19
C GLY A 377 -17.15 -8.69 26.15
N TYR A 378 -16.24 -7.71 26.20
CA TYR A 378 -15.11 -7.69 27.15
C TYR A 378 -15.32 -6.71 28.31
N LEU A 379 -16.37 -5.88 28.27
CA LEU A 379 -16.64 -4.88 29.31
C LEU A 379 -17.76 -5.29 30.27
N ASP A 380 -18.64 -6.22 29.90
CA ASP A 380 -19.70 -6.75 30.79
C ASP A 380 -19.21 -7.82 31.78
N ASP A 381 -18.07 -8.48 31.51
CA ASP A 381 -17.48 -9.48 32.40
C ASP A 381 -16.65 -8.85 33.55
N GLN A 382 -16.40 -7.53 33.51
CA GLN A 382 -15.61 -6.84 34.54
C GLN A 382 -16.45 -6.02 35.53
N GLN A 383 -17.74 -5.81 35.25
CA GLN A 383 -18.68 -5.19 36.19
C GLN A 383 -19.43 -6.20 37.07
N ASN A 384 -19.61 -7.44 36.61
CA ASN A 384 -20.23 -8.50 37.42
C ASN A 384 -19.29 -9.18 38.44
N ALA A 385 -17.99 -8.85 38.43
CA ALA A 385 -17.01 -9.35 39.41
C ALA A 385 -16.78 -8.39 40.60
N ALA A 386 -17.35 -7.18 40.55
CA ALA A 386 -17.17 -6.14 41.57
C ALA A 386 -18.34 -6.01 42.56
N GLU A 387 -19.44 -6.74 42.36
CA GLU A 387 -20.61 -6.72 43.26
C GLU A 387 -20.64 -7.86 44.29
N ASP A 388 -19.66 -8.77 44.28
CA ASP A 388 -19.65 -9.97 45.16
C ASP A 388 -18.84 -9.81 46.47
N TRP A 389 -18.28 -8.61 46.76
CA TRP A 389 -17.44 -8.39 47.96
C TRP A 389 -17.93 -7.29 48.91
N THR A 390 -19.17 -6.80 48.79
CA THR A 390 -19.71 -5.77 49.71
C THR A 390 -21.12 -6.02 50.24
N GLN A 391 -21.47 -7.27 50.52
CA GLN A 391 -22.65 -7.59 51.35
C GLN A 391 -22.36 -8.68 52.38
N GLN A 392 -21.51 -8.32 53.35
CA GLN A 392 -21.48 -9.01 54.65
C GLN A 392 -21.10 -8.03 55.75
N GLN A 393 -21.96 -7.05 56.01
CA GLN A 393 -22.19 -6.55 57.37
C GLN A 393 -23.41 -5.62 57.42
N ASP A 394 -24.23 -5.95 58.41
CA ASP A 394 -25.19 -5.11 59.13
C ASP A 394 -26.48 -4.68 58.43
N GLY A 395 -27.55 -5.25 58.98
CA GLY A 395 -28.92 -4.86 58.72
C GLY A 395 -29.46 -3.84 59.72
N HIS A 396 -30.79 -3.77 59.69
CA HIS A 396 -31.71 -2.94 60.45
C HIS A 396 -32.01 -1.55 59.87
N ASN A 397 -33.25 -1.47 59.37
CA ASN A 397 -34.01 -0.25 59.12
C ASN A 397 -34.29 0.46 60.46
N ASP A 398 -34.45 1.78 60.43
CA ASP A 398 -35.73 2.44 60.67
C ASP A 398 -35.64 3.97 60.42
N ASP A 399 -36.68 4.46 59.76
CA ASP A 399 -37.35 5.77 59.87
C ASP A 399 -36.72 7.11 59.41
N GLU A 400 -37.51 7.73 58.50
CA GLU A 400 -37.95 9.13 58.41
C GLU A 400 -37.01 10.27 57.91
N ASP A 401 -37.39 10.80 56.73
CA ASP A 401 -37.51 12.21 56.25
C ASP A 401 -36.36 13.23 56.52
N PRO A 402 -36.06 14.19 55.60
CA PRO A 402 -37.05 15.22 55.23
C PRO A 402 -37.01 15.79 53.80
N THR A 403 -38.13 16.46 53.51
CA THR A 403 -38.45 17.39 52.43
C THR A 403 -37.55 18.65 52.35
N GLY A 404 -37.40 19.24 51.15
CA GLY A 404 -36.77 20.58 51.01
C GLY A 404 -36.45 21.12 49.59
N ALA A 405 -37.50 21.46 48.82
CA ALA A 405 -37.66 22.61 47.90
C ALA A 405 -36.55 23.14 46.94
N GLN A 406 -36.92 23.14 45.63
CA GLN A 406 -36.87 24.20 44.59
C GLN A 406 -35.48 24.75 44.12
N ARG A 407 -35.17 24.94 42.83
CA ARG A 407 -35.93 25.70 41.80
C ARG A 407 -35.25 25.65 40.39
N SER A 408 -36.08 25.74 39.34
CA SER A 408 -35.89 26.29 37.95
C SER A 408 -35.15 25.48 36.85
N GLN A 409 -35.90 24.92 35.89
CA GLN A 409 -36.03 25.28 34.43
C GLN A 409 -34.87 24.75 33.54
N GLU A 410 -35.02 24.12 32.37
CA GLU A 410 -36.09 24.03 31.36
C GLU A 410 -35.84 22.83 30.39
N ASN A 411 -36.87 22.48 29.60
CA ASN A 411 -37.07 21.26 28.79
C ASN A 411 -36.18 21.07 27.55
N HIS A 412 -35.93 19.79 27.15
CA HIS A 412 -36.43 19.25 25.87
C HIS A 412 -36.46 17.71 25.78
N SER A 413 -37.69 17.20 25.82
CA SER A 413 -38.32 15.98 25.26
C SER A 413 -37.50 14.91 24.49
N GLN A 414 -37.49 13.69 25.04
CA GLN A 414 -37.37 12.39 24.35
C GLN A 414 -38.76 11.74 24.21
N ALA A 415 -39.02 11.11 23.07
CA ALA A 415 -40.21 10.27 22.84
C ALA A 415 -39.82 8.78 22.91
N VAL A 416 -40.52 8.08 23.81
CA VAL A 416 -40.46 6.64 24.09
C VAL A 416 -41.44 5.91 23.18
N VAL A 417 -41.07 4.74 22.63
CA VAL A 417 -42.05 3.72 22.25
C VAL A 417 -41.57 2.33 22.66
N SER A 418 -42.49 1.66 23.34
CA SER A 418 -42.44 0.39 24.07
C SER A 418 -42.29 -0.86 23.20
N SER A 419 -41.57 -1.83 23.76
CA SER A 419 -41.47 -3.24 23.40
C SER A 419 -42.77 -4.02 23.66
N GLY A 420 -43.18 -4.85 22.71
CA GLY A 420 -44.19 -5.90 22.88
C GLY A 420 -43.69 -7.22 22.30
N SER A 421 -43.47 -8.21 23.17
CA SER A 421 -42.97 -9.54 22.87
C SER A 421 -44.09 -10.51 22.48
N ARG A 422 -43.96 -11.24 21.37
CA ARG A 422 -44.43 -12.65 21.19
C ARG A 422 -44.21 -13.19 19.77
N ALA A 423 -43.36 -14.21 19.65
CA ALA A 423 -43.45 -15.38 18.77
C ALA A 423 -42.13 -16.15 18.98
N GLY A 424 -42.10 -17.42 19.37
CA GLY A 424 -42.72 -18.54 18.66
C GLY A 424 -41.57 -19.40 18.14
N SER A 425 -41.16 -20.37 18.95
CA SER A 425 -40.06 -21.29 18.71
C SER A 425 -40.35 -22.19 17.50
N ILE A 426 -39.45 -22.19 16.51
CA ILE A 426 -39.32 -23.27 15.54
C ILE A 426 -37.83 -23.57 15.41
N ASP A 427 -37.45 -24.74 15.95
CA ASP A 427 -36.14 -25.34 15.76
C ASP A 427 -35.92 -25.64 14.28
N ASN A 428 -34.80 -25.20 13.73
CA ASN A 428 -34.21 -25.89 12.59
C ASN A 428 -32.71 -26.02 12.80
N GLN A 429 -32.32 -27.21 13.25
CA GLN A 429 -30.96 -27.71 13.18
C GLN A 429 -30.48 -27.65 11.73
N SER A 430 -29.59 -26.71 11.44
CA SER A 430 -28.66 -26.81 10.33
C SER A 430 -27.27 -26.45 10.84
N THR A 431 -26.54 -27.52 11.14
CA THR A 431 -25.12 -27.68 10.80
C THR A 431 -24.26 -26.43 10.95
N SER A 432 -23.68 -26.30 12.14
CA SER A 432 -22.46 -25.54 12.39
C SER A 432 -21.31 -26.07 11.52
N GLN A 433 -21.17 -25.49 10.33
CA GLN A 433 -19.95 -25.56 9.53
C GLN A 433 -19.62 -24.18 8.96
N SER A 434 -18.32 -23.87 9.04
CA SER A 434 -17.62 -22.76 8.40
C SER A 434 -17.62 -21.43 9.15
N GLY A 435 -16.48 -21.15 9.81
CA GLY A 435 -15.96 -19.80 9.90
C GLY A 435 -15.58 -19.33 8.49
N GLY A 436 -16.58 -18.92 7.72
CA GLY A 436 -16.39 -18.42 6.36
C GLY A 436 -15.68 -17.09 6.39
N ASN A 437 -14.56 -16.99 5.66
CA ASN A 437 -14.07 -15.70 5.19
C ASN A 437 -15.25 -15.00 4.49
N HIS A 438 -15.71 -13.88 5.05
CA HIS A 438 -16.74 -13.07 4.42
C HIS A 438 -16.13 -12.34 3.23
N GLU A 439 -16.07 -13.01 2.07
CA GLU A 439 -15.73 -12.38 0.80
C GLU A 439 -16.86 -11.43 0.40
N ALA A 440 -16.51 -10.21 -0.01
CA ALA A 440 -17.51 -9.24 -0.45
C ALA A 440 -18.18 -9.72 -1.75
N PHE A 441 -19.51 -9.71 -1.76
CA PHE A 441 -20.35 -10.11 -2.88
C PHE A 441 -21.56 -9.18 -2.96
N SER A 442 -21.95 -8.81 -4.17
CA SER A 442 -23.13 -7.97 -4.41
C SER A 442 -23.78 -8.31 -5.74
N VAL A 443 -25.11 -8.22 -5.79
CA VAL A 443 -25.91 -8.41 -7.01
C VAL A 443 -26.95 -7.32 -7.11
N ILE A 444 -26.95 -6.60 -8.24
CA ILE A 444 -27.93 -5.56 -8.56
C ILE A 444 -28.68 -5.98 -9.82
N LYS A 445 -30.00 -6.12 -9.73
CA LYS A 445 -30.87 -6.45 -10.88
C LYS A 445 -31.56 -5.19 -11.38
N MET A 446 -31.34 -4.85 -12.65
CA MET A 446 -31.97 -3.71 -13.31
C MET A 446 -33.31 -4.13 -13.95
N GLY A 447 -34.25 -3.17 -14.07
CA GLY A 447 -35.58 -3.42 -14.64
C GLY A 447 -35.59 -3.84 -16.11
N ASN A 448 -34.50 -3.59 -16.84
CA ASN A 448 -34.31 -4.01 -18.24
C ASN A 448 -33.84 -5.48 -18.38
N GLY A 449 -33.77 -6.24 -17.28
CA GLY A 449 -33.33 -7.64 -17.28
C GLY A 449 -31.81 -7.82 -17.27
N THR A 450 -31.04 -6.76 -17.04
CA THR A 450 -29.58 -6.82 -16.83
C THR A 450 -29.28 -7.01 -15.35
N VAL A 451 -28.26 -7.81 -15.04
CA VAL A 451 -27.80 -8.11 -13.68
C VAL A 451 -26.33 -7.76 -13.58
N LEU A 452 -25.99 -6.88 -12.64
CA LEU A 452 -24.63 -6.58 -12.26
C LEU A 452 -24.25 -7.51 -11.11
N TYR A 453 -23.17 -8.25 -11.30
CA TYR A 453 -22.64 -9.21 -10.33
C TYR A 453 -21.24 -8.78 -9.92
N LEU A 454 -21.01 -8.54 -8.64
CA LEU A 454 -19.70 -8.21 -8.08
C LEU A 454 -19.23 -9.29 -7.13
N ARG A 455 -17.95 -9.66 -7.25
CA ARG A 455 -17.27 -10.57 -6.34
C ARG A 455 -15.85 -10.10 -6.04
N GLU A 456 -15.45 -10.21 -4.77
CA GLU A 456 -14.09 -9.94 -4.34
C GLU A 456 -13.12 -11.03 -4.83
N VAL A 457 -12.08 -10.62 -5.56
CA VAL A 457 -10.98 -11.50 -5.96
C VAL A 457 -9.87 -11.43 -4.91
N ASN A 458 -9.42 -10.23 -4.55
CA ASN A 458 -8.39 -9.98 -3.54
C ASN A 458 -8.71 -8.66 -2.83
N LYS A 459 -7.96 -8.32 -1.77
CA LYS A 459 -8.09 -7.08 -0.99
C LYS A 459 -8.16 -5.80 -1.84
N TYR A 460 -7.51 -5.81 -3.01
CA TYR A 460 -7.49 -4.67 -3.92
C TYR A 460 -8.39 -4.87 -5.14
N LEU A 461 -8.71 -6.12 -5.51
CA LEU A 461 -9.35 -6.45 -6.77
C LEU A 461 -10.77 -6.97 -6.61
N ALA A 462 -11.69 -6.39 -7.37
CA ALA A 462 -13.06 -6.85 -7.51
C ALA A 462 -13.36 -7.22 -8.97
N LEU A 463 -13.99 -8.38 -9.16
CA LEU A 463 -14.54 -8.78 -10.44
C LEU A 463 -15.98 -8.27 -10.53
N ILE A 464 -16.30 -7.57 -11.61
CA ILE A 464 -17.65 -7.11 -11.92
C ILE A 464 -18.07 -7.69 -13.27
N CYS A 465 -19.22 -8.35 -13.30
CA CYS A 465 -19.79 -9.01 -14.46
C CYS A 465 -21.15 -8.43 -14.80
N LEU A 466 -21.38 -8.13 -16.08
CA LEU A 466 -22.68 -7.81 -16.64
C LEU A 466 -23.29 -9.07 -17.24
N LEU A 467 -24.46 -9.44 -16.74
CA LEU A 467 -25.19 -10.66 -17.09
C LEU A 467 -26.63 -10.33 -17.49
N ARG A 468 -27.28 -11.23 -18.21
CA ARG A 468 -28.75 -11.24 -18.35
C ARG A 468 -29.40 -11.98 -17.19
N ALA A 469 -30.61 -11.58 -16.82
CA ALA A 469 -31.39 -12.21 -15.76
C ALA A 469 -31.61 -13.71 -16.01
N GLU A 470 -31.80 -14.11 -17.28
CA GLU A 470 -31.95 -15.51 -17.69
C GLU A 470 -30.69 -16.34 -17.40
N THR A 471 -29.51 -15.80 -17.72
CA THR A 471 -28.23 -16.45 -17.42
C THR A 471 -28.00 -16.56 -15.92
N PHE A 472 -28.42 -15.54 -15.16
CA PHE A 472 -28.23 -15.49 -13.72
C PHE A 472 -29.05 -16.54 -12.95
N GLU A 473 -30.05 -17.19 -13.56
CA GLU A 473 -30.75 -18.33 -12.94
C GLU A 473 -29.80 -19.47 -12.57
N LYS A 474 -28.69 -19.61 -13.29
CA LYS A 474 -27.63 -20.61 -13.04
C LYS A 474 -26.52 -20.07 -12.13
N GLN A 475 -26.87 -19.30 -11.11
CA GLN A 475 -25.91 -18.65 -10.20
C GLN A 475 -24.86 -19.63 -9.65
N GLY A 476 -25.24 -20.86 -9.28
CA GLY A 476 -24.29 -21.83 -8.72
C GLY A 476 -23.14 -22.21 -9.68
N LEU A 477 -23.40 -22.25 -10.98
CA LEU A 477 -22.36 -22.50 -11.99
C LEU A 477 -21.45 -21.28 -12.14
N ILE A 478 -22.04 -20.07 -12.14
CA ILE A 478 -21.28 -18.81 -12.22
C ILE A 478 -20.36 -18.69 -11.01
N ASP A 479 -20.86 -18.93 -9.81
CA ASP A 479 -20.09 -18.87 -8.57
C ASP A 479 -18.93 -19.88 -8.57
N TYR A 480 -19.16 -21.10 -9.08
CA TYR A 480 -18.10 -22.10 -9.25
C TYR A 480 -17.02 -21.64 -10.24
N ASN A 481 -17.43 -21.14 -11.42
CA ASN A 481 -16.48 -20.66 -12.43
C ASN A 481 -15.69 -19.44 -11.93
N VAL A 482 -16.33 -18.53 -11.19
CA VAL A 482 -15.68 -17.38 -10.56
C VAL A 482 -14.68 -17.83 -9.49
N HIS A 483 -15.00 -18.87 -8.71
CA HIS A 483 -14.05 -19.47 -7.77
C HIS A 483 -12.83 -20.05 -8.48
N CYS A 484 -13.02 -20.83 -9.55
CA CYS A 484 -11.91 -21.36 -10.36
C CYS A 484 -11.06 -20.23 -10.99
N PHE A 485 -11.71 -19.15 -11.44
CA PHE A 485 -11.03 -17.97 -11.95
C PHE A 485 -10.17 -17.30 -10.87
N LYS A 486 -10.70 -17.16 -9.65
CA LYS A 486 -9.97 -16.62 -8.50
C LYS A 486 -8.73 -17.45 -8.17
N GLU A 487 -8.87 -18.77 -8.09
CA GLU A 487 -7.73 -19.68 -7.86
C GLU A 487 -6.67 -19.57 -8.98
N ALA A 488 -7.10 -19.45 -10.24
CA ALA A 488 -6.18 -19.26 -11.36
C ALA A 488 -5.45 -17.91 -11.28
N MET A 489 -6.15 -16.84 -10.86
CA MET A 489 -5.53 -15.53 -10.66
C MET A 489 -4.47 -15.57 -9.57
N ASP A 490 -4.74 -16.20 -8.44
CA ASP A 490 -3.76 -16.33 -7.35
C ASP A 490 -2.48 -17.05 -7.82
N GLN A 491 -2.62 -18.11 -8.62
CA GLN A 491 -1.47 -18.82 -9.20
C GLN A 491 -0.64 -17.96 -10.15
N VAL A 492 -1.28 -17.17 -11.03
CA VAL A 492 -0.58 -16.26 -11.94
C VAL A 492 0.29 -15.25 -11.16
N PHE A 493 -0.20 -14.79 -10.01
CA PHE A 493 0.53 -13.85 -9.16
C PHE A 493 1.64 -14.50 -8.32
N GLU A 494 1.44 -15.72 -7.84
CA GLU A 494 2.49 -16.49 -7.15
C GLU A 494 3.69 -16.75 -8.08
N LEU A 495 3.42 -17.12 -9.34
CA LEU A 495 4.47 -17.35 -10.33
C LEU A 495 5.30 -16.08 -10.58
N LYS A 496 4.68 -14.89 -10.60
CA LYS A 496 5.41 -13.62 -10.74
C LYS A 496 6.33 -13.35 -9.55
N ARG A 497 5.85 -13.57 -8.31
CA ARG A 497 6.67 -13.43 -7.11
C ARG A 497 7.84 -14.40 -7.13
N ALA A 498 7.61 -15.64 -7.55
CA ALA A 498 8.64 -16.64 -7.70
C ALA A 498 9.66 -16.29 -8.80
N GLU A 499 9.21 -15.78 -9.96
CA GLU A 499 10.09 -15.33 -11.05
C GLU A 499 10.94 -14.12 -10.65
N ARG A 500 10.36 -13.13 -9.95
CA ARG A 500 11.12 -11.98 -9.43
C ARG A 500 12.21 -12.45 -8.48
N THR A 501 11.85 -13.33 -7.53
CA THR A 501 12.80 -13.92 -6.58
C THR A 501 13.89 -14.73 -7.31
N ARG A 502 13.54 -15.47 -8.36
CA ARG A 502 14.51 -16.24 -9.15
C ARG A 502 15.47 -15.34 -9.91
N ARG A 503 14.98 -14.26 -10.54
CA ARG A 503 15.83 -13.26 -11.22
C ARG A 503 16.78 -12.56 -10.26
N GLU A 504 16.33 -12.24 -9.05
CA GLU A 504 17.19 -11.70 -8.00
C GLU A 504 18.27 -12.70 -7.58
N MET A 505 17.94 -13.99 -7.44
CA MET A 505 18.93 -15.04 -7.17
C MET A 505 19.92 -15.22 -8.33
N GLU A 506 19.45 -15.20 -9.57
CA GLU A 506 20.29 -15.31 -10.78
C GLU A 506 21.22 -14.09 -10.92
N ALA A 507 20.72 -12.88 -10.70
CA ALA A 507 21.53 -11.66 -10.71
C ALA A 507 22.62 -11.68 -9.63
N ASN A 508 22.27 -12.13 -8.42
CA ASN A 508 23.24 -12.32 -7.34
C ASN A 508 24.29 -13.38 -7.69
N GLN A 509 23.90 -14.48 -8.34
CA GLN A 509 24.84 -15.52 -8.81
C GLN A 509 25.77 -15.02 -9.93
N MET A 510 25.29 -14.16 -10.83
CA MET A 510 26.13 -13.57 -11.88
C MET A 510 27.15 -12.57 -11.33
N LEU A 511 26.76 -11.77 -10.33
CA LEU A 511 27.68 -10.91 -9.60
C LEU A 511 28.76 -11.75 -8.88
N GLU A 512 28.37 -12.84 -8.23
CA GLU A 512 29.31 -13.78 -7.60
C GLU A 512 30.32 -14.37 -8.62
N GLN A 513 29.88 -14.72 -9.83
CA GLN A 513 30.77 -15.22 -10.90
C GLN A 513 31.72 -14.15 -11.46
N GLN A 514 31.26 -12.91 -11.58
CA GLN A 514 32.12 -11.78 -12.02
C GLN A 514 33.19 -11.44 -10.98
N HIS A 515 32.86 -11.52 -9.69
CA HIS A 515 33.83 -11.39 -8.61
C HIS A 515 34.86 -12.53 -8.59
N HIS A 516 34.44 -13.75 -8.90
CA HIS A 516 35.36 -14.89 -8.99
C HIS A 516 36.36 -14.75 -10.16
N ASN A 517 35.90 -14.29 -11.32
CA ASN A 517 36.79 -14.05 -12.47
C ASN A 517 37.71 -12.83 -12.29
N GLY A 518 37.28 -11.80 -11.56
CA GLY A 518 38.12 -10.63 -11.23
C GLY A 518 39.29 -10.95 -10.29
N MET A 519 39.14 -11.95 -9.41
CA MET A 519 40.19 -12.36 -8.47
C MET A 519 41.32 -13.18 -9.12
N TYR A 520 41.08 -13.82 -10.27
CA TYR A 520 42.07 -14.63 -11.00
C TYR A 520 42.62 -13.93 -12.27
N GLY A 521 42.25 -12.67 -12.53
CA GLY A 521 42.66 -11.91 -13.72
C GLY A 521 43.90 -11.01 -13.57
N HIS A 522 44.51 -10.95 -12.39
CA HIS A 522 45.81 -10.31 -12.18
C HIS A 522 46.87 -11.36 -11.86
N GLY A 523 47.34 -12.05 -12.91
CA GLY A 523 48.53 -12.89 -12.92
C GLY A 523 49.46 -12.45 -14.03
#